data_AF-A0AAV0RI84-F1
#
_entry.id   AF-A0AAV0RI84-F1
#
_cell.length_a   1.000
_cell.length_b   1.000
_cell.length_c   1.000
_cell.angle_alpha   90.00
_cell.angle_beta   90.00
_cell.angle_gamma   90.00
#
_symmetry.space_group_name_H-M   'P 1'
#
loop_
_entity.id
_entity.type
_entity.pdbx_description
1 polymer ?
#
loop_
_entity_poly.entity_id
_entity_poly.type
_entity_poly.pdbx_seq_one_letter_code
_entity_poly.pdbx_strand_id
1 'polypeptide(L)'
;MLHQQFNINYNNLPKIFRWGSCVLLMEVEAIVKYDKDGCPITRLKKQISTVHSQDIARRTFWNQKPSLVKELGSFVEDIKRIDKDYVKYFQSKNKLMPYTWGVIRIDGSHFHKFADVHNFEKPNDEQALKLMNECAVGVLDAFREFIFSYGVSDEYSFILKRSSHLQRTHASDIVSSVVSFFTSMYVMKWKAFFPLTDLVCQPSFDGRVVCYPSTDILRDYLSWRQVDCHINNQYNTCFWMLVKSGKSRSEAQQILKGTQSQEKMELLANNFGIDYNAIGEKLRLGSSAFWEEETGCSKIVVQHCNIIDGGFWEAHPYILA
;
A
#
# COMPACT_ATOMS: atom_id res chain seq x y z
N MET A 1 12.57 44.09 6.04
CA MET A 1 13.16 42.96 6.79
C MET A 1 14.12 42.12 5.93
N LEU A 2 13.67 41.25 5.01
CA LEU A 2 14.54 40.39 4.18
C LEU A 2 15.68 41.12 3.45
N HIS A 3 15.35 42.19 2.71
CA HIS A 3 16.35 42.97 1.98
C HIS A 3 17.27 43.77 2.90
N GLN A 4 16.72 44.37 3.96
CA GLN A 4 17.46 45.28 4.84
C GLN A 4 18.39 44.57 5.83
N GLN A 5 18.03 43.37 6.29
CA GLN A 5 18.79 42.63 7.28
C GLN A 5 19.63 41.49 6.69
N PHE A 6 19.20 40.92 5.56
CA PHE A 6 19.85 39.75 4.98
C PHE A 6 20.30 39.96 3.52
N ASN A 7 20.12 41.16 2.97
CA ASN A 7 20.42 41.49 1.57
C ASN A 7 19.72 40.56 0.55
N ILE A 8 18.55 40.01 0.91
CA ILE A 8 17.77 39.12 0.03
C ILE A 8 16.65 39.91 -0.63
N ASN A 9 16.68 40.00 -1.96
CA ASN A 9 15.54 40.47 -2.75
C ASN A 9 14.65 39.28 -3.15
N TYR A 10 13.47 39.19 -2.54
CA TYR A 10 12.50 38.12 -2.83
C TYR A 10 12.18 37.99 -4.32
N ASN A 11 12.09 39.11 -5.06
CA ASN A 11 11.76 39.08 -6.49
C ASN A 11 12.84 38.45 -7.37
N ASN A 12 14.06 38.35 -6.87
CA ASN A 12 15.18 37.73 -7.58
C ASN A 12 15.28 36.22 -7.29
N LEU A 13 14.46 35.69 -6.39
CA LEU A 13 14.45 34.25 -6.10
C LEU A 13 13.87 33.45 -7.29
N PRO A 14 14.35 32.21 -7.51
CA PRO A 14 13.74 31.27 -8.45
C PRO A 14 12.22 31.18 -8.30
N LYS A 15 11.51 31.09 -9.44
CA LYS A 15 10.02 31.11 -9.47
C LYS A 15 9.39 30.02 -8.61
N ILE A 16 10.03 28.86 -8.52
CA ILE A 16 9.59 27.73 -7.69
C ILE A 16 9.44 28.11 -6.21
N PHE A 17 10.33 28.93 -5.67
CA PHE A 17 10.26 29.37 -4.26
C PHE A 17 9.23 30.47 -4.02
N ARG A 18 8.81 31.17 -5.09
CA ARG A 18 7.87 32.28 -4.97
C ARG A 18 6.44 31.88 -5.21
N TRP A 19 6.22 30.97 -6.15
CA TRP A 19 4.91 30.73 -6.76
C TRP A 19 4.45 29.27 -6.68
N GLY A 20 5.33 28.37 -6.21
CA GLY A 20 5.07 26.93 -6.23
C GLY A 20 5.14 26.35 -7.65
N SER A 21 4.70 25.11 -7.78
CA SER A 21 4.73 24.33 -9.03
C SER A 21 3.33 23.88 -9.40
N CYS A 22 2.94 24.09 -10.66
CA CYS A 22 1.76 23.46 -11.24
C CYS A 22 2.22 22.41 -12.24
N VAL A 23 1.82 21.15 -12.02
CA VAL A 23 2.10 20.05 -12.94
C VAL A 23 0.86 19.81 -13.80
N LEU A 24 0.99 19.98 -15.10
CA LEU A 24 -0.13 20.01 -16.04
C LEU A 24 0.08 19.00 -17.16
N LEU A 25 -1.02 18.42 -17.63
CA LEU A 25 -1.03 17.58 -18.82
C LEU A 25 -1.32 18.46 -20.05
N MET A 26 -0.29 18.67 -20.87
CA MET A 26 -0.33 19.54 -22.04
C MET A 26 -0.29 18.72 -23.32
N GLU A 27 -1.01 19.15 -24.35
CA GLU A 27 -0.86 18.58 -25.68
C GLU A 27 0.28 19.29 -26.41
N VAL A 28 1.28 18.53 -26.84
CA VAL A 28 2.41 19.02 -27.63
C VAL A 28 2.48 18.25 -28.94
N GLU A 29 2.92 18.92 -30.01
CA GLU A 29 3.25 18.23 -31.24
C GLU A 29 4.55 17.47 -31.05
N ALA A 30 4.48 16.14 -31.15
CA ALA A 30 5.63 15.26 -31.10
C ALA A 30 5.84 14.63 -32.48
N ILE A 31 7.08 14.64 -32.96
CA ILE A 31 7.46 13.90 -34.17
C ILE A 31 7.38 12.41 -33.85
N VAL A 32 6.55 11.68 -34.59
CA VAL A 32 6.34 10.23 -34.38
C VAL A 32 7.21 9.41 -35.32
N LYS A 33 7.42 9.91 -36.53
CA LYS A 33 8.28 9.31 -37.56
C LYS A 33 8.62 10.36 -38.62
N TYR A 34 9.57 10.05 -39.48
CA TYR A 34 9.82 10.82 -40.70
C TYR A 34 9.24 10.05 -41.89
N ASP A 35 8.72 10.76 -42.89
CA ASP A 35 8.30 10.15 -44.15
C ASP A 35 9.50 9.81 -45.05
N LYS A 36 9.22 9.29 -46.24
CA LYS A 36 10.25 8.84 -47.19
C LYS A 36 11.12 10.00 -47.72
N ASP A 37 10.62 11.23 -47.63
CA ASP A 37 11.29 12.45 -48.08
C ASP A 37 11.97 13.19 -46.91
N GLY A 38 11.93 12.60 -45.70
CA GLY A 38 12.53 13.17 -44.50
C GLY A 38 11.68 14.24 -43.82
N CYS A 39 10.41 14.42 -44.20
CA CYS A 39 9.51 15.33 -43.51
C CYS A 39 9.00 14.71 -42.20
N PRO A 40 8.99 15.44 -41.08
CA PRO A 40 8.50 14.94 -39.81
C PRO A 40 6.98 14.77 -39.81
N ILE A 41 6.51 13.57 -39.51
CA ILE A 41 5.10 13.28 -39.23
C ILE A 41 4.86 13.51 -37.75
N THR A 42 4.16 14.59 -37.42
CA THR A 42 3.83 14.95 -36.04
C THR A 42 2.47 14.40 -35.61
N ARG A 43 2.31 14.17 -34.31
CA ARG A 43 1.02 13.88 -33.68
C ARG A 43 0.94 14.63 -32.36
N LEU A 44 -0.26 15.11 -32.03
CA LEU A 44 -0.53 15.64 -30.69
C LEU A 44 -0.41 14.52 -29.66
N LYS A 45 0.50 14.72 -28.69
CA LYS A 45 0.73 13.80 -27.57
C LYS A 45 0.55 14.56 -26.27
N LYS A 46 -0.10 13.92 -25.30
CA LYS A 46 -0.19 14.43 -23.92
C LYS A 46 1.17 14.27 -23.23
N GLN A 47 1.74 15.36 -22.72
CA GLN A 47 3.00 15.43 -22.00
C GLN A 47 2.82 16.15 -20.67
N ILE A 48 3.46 15.65 -19.62
CA ILE A 48 3.50 16.30 -18.31
C ILE A 48 4.48 17.48 -18.38
N SER A 49 4.00 18.68 -18.05
CA SER A 49 4.79 19.92 -18.01
C SER A 49 4.68 20.57 -16.63
N THR A 50 5.81 21.02 -16.08
CA THR A 50 5.81 21.81 -14.84
C THR A 50 5.88 23.29 -15.20
N VAL A 51 4.93 24.07 -14.69
CA VAL A 51 4.88 25.53 -14.89
C VAL A 51 4.88 26.25 -13.55
N HIS A 52 5.49 27.43 -13.51
CA HIS A 52 5.48 28.32 -12.36
C HIS A 52 4.77 29.61 -12.75
N SER A 53 3.61 29.89 -12.14
CA SER A 53 2.80 31.06 -12.44
C SER A 53 2.64 31.91 -11.20
N GLN A 54 2.88 33.21 -11.33
CA GLN A 54 2.68 34.18 -10.25
C GLN A 54 1.25 34.17 -9.71
N ASP A 55 0.28 33.84 -10.55
CA ASP A 55 -1.12 33.89 -10.20
C ASP A 55 -1.90 32.84 -10.98
N ILE A 56 -2.30 31.76 -10.31
CA ILE A 56 -3.14 30.70 -10.87
C ILE A 56 -4.63 31.07 -10.83
N ALA A 57 -5.01 32.17 -10.18
CA ALA A 57 -6.39 32.63 -10.14
C ALA A 57 -6.77 33.41 -11.42
N ARG A 58 -5.79 33.92 -12.17
CA ARG A 58 -6.06 34.63 -13.43
C ARG A 58 -6.60 33.69 -14.49
N ARG A 59 -7.67 34.10 -15.18
CA ARG A 59 -8.22 33.38 -16.34
C ARG A 59 -7.18 33.16 -17.43
N THR A 60 -6.22 34.08 -17.60
CA THR A 60 -5.15 33.95 -18.59
C THR A 60 -4.27 32.73 -18.34
N PHE A 61 -4.05 32.34 -17.08
CA PHE A 61 -3.30 31.14 -16.77
C PHE A 61 -3.98 29.89 -17.34
N TRP A 62 -5.31 29.78 -17.18
CA TRP A 62 -6.09 28.64 -17.65
C TRP A 62 -6.38 28.71 -19.16
N ASN A 63 -6.82 29.86 -19.66
CA ASN A 63 -7.27 30.04 -21.04
C ASN A 63 -6.13 29.95 -22.07
N GLN A 64 -4.88 30.18 -21.68
CA GLN A 64 -3.71 30.00 -22.56
C GLN A 64 -3.33 28.53 -22.77
N LYS A 65 -4.05 27.58 -22.16
CA LYS A 65 -3.75 26.15 -22.21
C LYS A 65 -4.88 25.42 -22.93
N PRO A 66 -4.76 25.16 -24.26
CA PRO A 66 -5.85 24.58 -25.05
C PRO A 66 -6.40 23.26 -24.49
N SER A 67 -5.53 22.39 -23.95
CA SER A 67 -5.95 21.12 -23.34
C SER A 67 -6.87 21.32 -22.13
N LEU A 68 -6.56 22.30 -21.26
CA LEU A 68 -7.37 22.62 -20.09
C LEU A 68 -8.66 23.33 -20.49
N VAL A 69 -8.63 24.22 -21.49
CA VAL A 69 -9.84 24.88 -21.99
C VAL A 69 -10.82 23.89 -22.61
N LYS A 70 -10.31 22.86 -23.30
CA LYS A 70 -11.14 21.78 -23.85
C LYS A 70 -11.85 20.97 -22.77
N GLU A 71 -11.20 20.72 -21.64
CA GLU A 71 -11.73 19.89 -20.53
C GLU A 71 -12.60 20.70 -19.56
N LEU A 72 -12.21 21.94 -19.24
CA LEU A 72 -12.84 22.77 -18.20
C LEU A 72 -13.72 23.89 -18.77
N GLY A 73 -13.62 24.18 -20.07
CA GLY A 73 -14.17 25.39 -20.68
C GLY A 73 -13.26 26.61 -20.49
N SER A 74 -13.63 27.73 -21.12
CA SER A 74 -12.93 29.00 -20.95
C SER A 74 -13.46 29.78 -19.75
N PHE A 75 -12.56 30.33 -18.95
CA PHE A 75 -12.91 31.20 -17.83
C PHE A 75 -13.21 32.61 -18.33
N VAL A 76 -14.44 33.09 -18.12
CA VAL A 76 -14.87 34.45 -18.52
C VAL A 76 -14.33 35.50 -17.56
N GLU A 77 -14.27 35.20 -16.26
CA GLU A 77 -13.74 36.07 -15.21
C GLU A 77 -12.52 35.42 -14.53
N ASP A 78 -11.69 36.23 -13.88
CA ASP A 78 -10.66 35.72 -12.98
C ASP A 78 -11.31 35.02 -11.78
N ILE A 79 -10.66 33.97 -11.27
CA ILE A 79 -11.12 33.25 -10.08
C ILE A 79 -11.05 34.22 -8.89
N LYS A 80 -12.20 34.50 -8.28
CA LYS A 80 -12.30 35.42 -7.16
C LYS A 80 -11.48 34.91 -5.98
N ARG A 81 -10.89 35.83 -5.22
CA ARG A 81 -10.30 35.49 -3.92
C ARG A 81 -11.43 34.99 -3.01
N ILE A 82 -11.37 33.72 -2.66
CA ILE A 82 -12.33 33.08 -1.77
C ILE A 82 -11.85 33.11 -0.33
N ASP A 83 -12.80 33.13 0.60
CA ASP A 83 -12.51 32.86 2.00
C ASP A 83 -11.97 31.44 2.15
N LYS A 84 -10.85 31.29 2.85
CA LYS A 84 -10.26 29.98 3.11
C LYS A 84 -11.16 29.13 3.99
N ASP A 85 -11.95 29.74 4.86
CA ASP A 85 -12.81 29.01 5.79
C ASP A 85 -14.03 28.41 5.07
N TYR A 86 -14.50 29.04 3.99
CA TYR A 86 -15.50 28.44 3.09
C TYR A 86 -15.01 27.10 2.51
N VAL A 87 -13.78 27.04 2.00
CA VAL A 87 -13.24 25.79 1.41
C VAL A 87 -13.06 24.70 2.46
N LYS A 88 -12.66 25.07 3.68
CA LYS A 88 -12.51 24.12 4.79
C LYS A 88 -13.82 23.46 5.19
N TYR A 89 -14.98 24.09 4.93
CA TYR A 89 -16.29 23.50 5.23
C TYR A 89 -16.53 22.17 4.47
N PHE A 90 -15.95 22.02 3.28
CA PHE A 90 -16.10 20.80 2.47
C PHE A 90 -15.19 19.66 2.92
N GLN A 91 -14.27 19.90 3.87
CA GLN A 91 -13.41 18.84 4.40
C GLN A 91 -14.23 17.90 5.30
N SER A 92 -14.43 16.66 4.85
CA SER A 92 -15.08 15.63 5.66
C SER A 92 -14.23 15.29 6.88
N LYS A 93 -14.82 15.40 8.07
CA LYS A 93 -14.15 15.16 9.35
C LYS A 93 -14.49 13.79 9.92
N ASN A 94 -14.30 12.74 9.13
CA ASN A 94 -14.54 11.35 9.55
C ASN A 94 -13.47 10.91 10.57
N LYS A 95 -13.79 11.06 11.86
CA LYS A 95 -12.96 10.55 12.96
C LYS A 95 -13.29 9.08 13.23
N LEU A 96 -12.33 8.36 13.82
CA LEU A 96 -12.57 7.00 14.29
C LEU A 96 -13.52 7.00 15.49
N MET A 97 -14.25 5.90 15.67
CA MET A 97 -15.10 5.71 16.84
C MET A 97 -14.21 5.58 18.09
N PRO A 98 -14.37 6.44 19.12
CA PRO A 98 -13.57 6.34 20.33
C PRO A 98 -13.76 4.99 21.04
N TYR A 99 -12.73 4.54 21.77
CA TYR A 99 -12.77 3.32 22.58
C TYR A 99 -13.05 2.02 21.79
N THR A 100 -12.75 2.02 20.49
CA THR A 100 -12.80 0.82 19.63
C THR A 100 -11.41 0.42 19.15
N TRP A 101 -11.24 -0.85 18.78
CA TRP A 101 -10.03 -1.32 18.13
C TRP A 101 -10.01 -0.81 16.69
N GLY A 102 -9.06 0.08 16.38
CA GLY A 102 -8.89 0.55 15.01
C GLY A 102 -8.03 -0.42 14.22
N VAL A 103 -8.57 -1.04 13.19
CA VAL A 103 -7.81 -1.98 12.35
C VAL A 103 -7.54 -1.34 11.02
N ILE A 104 -6.28 -1.03 10.77
CA ILE A 104 -5.80 -0.48 9.51
C ILE A 104 -5.30 -1.65 8.68
N ARG A 105 -6.06 -2.05 7.66
CA ARG A 105 -5.61 -3.08 6.71
C ARG A 105 -5.07 -2.41 5.46
N ILE A 106 -3.86 -2.78 5.08
CA ILE A 106 -3.23 -2.40 3.82
C ILE A 106 -3.16 -3.62 2.89
N ASP A 107 -3.23 -3.37 1.58
CA ASP A 107 -3.29 -4.42 0.56
C ASP A 107 -2.51 -3.99 -0.69
N GLY A 108 -1.73 -4.90 -1.28
CA GLY A 108 -0.91 -4.65 -2.45
C GLY A 108 -1.74 -4.31 -3.69
N SER A 109 -1.68 -3.06 -4.14
CA SER A 109 -2.40 -2.64 -5.34
C SER A 109 -1.78 -3.27 -6.60
N HIS A 110 -2.57 -4.12 -7.28
CA HIS A 110 -2.14 -4.87 -8.48
C HIS A 110 -0.89 -5.73 -8.24
N PHE A 111 -0.74 -6.29 -7.03
CA PHE A 111 0.49 -6.97 -6.63
C PHE A 111 0.81 -8.23 -7.44
N HIS A 112 -0.19 -8.87 -8.07
CA HIS A 112 0.06 -9.94 -9.03
C HIS A 112 0.99 -9.50 -10.18
N LYS A 113 0.74 -8.31 -10.76
CA LYS A 113 1.60 -7.76 -11.82
C LYS A 113 2.96 -7.36 -11.27
N PHE A 114 3.00 -6.80 -10.06
CA PHE A 114 4.25 -6.46 -9.38
C PHE A 114 5.12 -7.70 -9.17
N ALA A 115 4.54 -8.79 -8.64
CA ALA A 115 5.21 -10.05 -8.40
C ALA A 115 5.72 -10.71 -9.70
N ASP A 116 4.93 -10.66 -10.78
CA ASP A 116 5.31 -11.21 -12.08
C ASP A 116 6.49 -10.44 -12.70
N VAL A 117 6.47 -9.10 -12.66
CA VAL A 117 7.57 -8.26 -13.20
C VAL A 117 8.89 -8.46 -12.45
N HIS A 118 8.82 -8.73 -11.14
CA HIS A 118 10.00 -8.97 -10.30
C HIS A 118 10.34 -10.46 -10.13
N ASN A 119 9.67 -11.36 -10.87
CA ASN A 119 9.90 -12.80 -10.88
C ASN A 119 9.83 -13.46 -9.48
N PHE A 120 8.85 -13.07 -8.67
CA PHE A 120 8.65 -13.69 -7.36
C PHE A 120 8.40 -15.19 -7.48
N GLU A 121 8.99 -15.95 -6.57
CA GLU A 121 8.76 -17.38 -6.48
C GLU A 121 7.28 -17.69 -6.24
N LYS A 122 6.80 -18.76 -6.88
CA LYS A 122 5.43 -19.26 -6.74
C LYS A 122 5.46 -20.67 -6.14
N PRO A 123 4.56 -21.01 -5.19
CA PRO A 123 3.40 -20.22 -4.77
C PRO A 123 3.72 -19.04 -3.84
N ASN A 124 4.86 -19.08 -3.15
CA ASN A 124 5.26 -18.07 -2.17
C ASN A 124 6.71 -17.68 -2.37
N ASP A 125 7.01 -16.39 -2.22
CA ASP A 125 8.36 -15.85 -2.22
C ASP A 125 8.76 -15.47 -0.79
N GLU A 126 9.73 -16.20 -0.23
CA GLU A 126 10.10 -16.02 1.16
C GLU A 126 10.72 -14.64 1.43
N GLN A 127 11.49 -14.12 0.47
CA GLN A 127 12.17 -12.82 0.57
C GLN A 127 11.14 -11.69 0.52
N ALA A 128 10.15 -11.79 -0.36
CA ALA A 128 9.04 -10.84 -0.42
C ALA A 128 8.28 -10.76 0.90
N LEU A 129 7.96 -11.92 1.49
CA LEU A 129 7.29 -11.99 2.79
C LEU A 129 8.18 -11.45 3.93
N LYS A 130 9.50 -11.71 3.91
CA LYS A 130 10.42 -11.13 4.90
C LYS A 130 10.47 -9.61 4.80
N LEU A 131 10.46 -9.06 3.58
CA LEU A 131 10.41 -7.61 3.34
C LEU A 131 9.09 -7.02 3.86
N MET A 132 7.95 -7.66 3.61
CA MET A 132 6.65 -7.24 4.17
C MET A 132 6.69 -7.21 5.71
N ASN A 133 7.27 -8.24 6.33
CA ASN A 133 7.42 -8.33 7.78
C ASN A 133 8.32 -7.22 8.35
N GLU A 134 9.45 -6.94 7.70
CA GLU A 134 10.34 -5.85 8.08
C GLU A 134 9.63 -4.48 8.01
N CYS A 135 8.78 -4.28 7.00
CA CYS A 135 7.97 -3.07 6.88
C CYS A 135 6.94 -2.97 8.02
N ALA A 136 6.30 -4.08 8.39
CA ALA A 136 5.35 -4.12 9.49
C ALA A 136 6.01 -3.83 10.85
N VAL A 137 7.19 -4.41 11.10
CA VAL A 137 8.01 -4.08 12.27
C VAL A 137 8.34 -2.58 12.31
N GLY A 138 8.72 -2.01 11.17
CA GLY A 138 8.97 -0.57 11.06
C GLY A 138 7.74 0.28 11.40
N VAL A 139 6.53 -0.13 10.98
CA VAL A 139 5.28 0.56 11.33
C VAL A 139 5.04 0.50 12.84
N LEU A 140 5.16 -0.68 13.47
CA LEU A 140 4.98 -0.80 14.92
C LEU A 140 6.00 0.03 15.71
N ASP A 141 7.24 0.11 15.23
CA ASP A 141 8.30 0.89 15.88
C ASP A 141 8.06 2.41 15.76
N ALA A 142 7.69 2.88 14.56
CA ALA A 142 7.41 4.29 14.30
C ALA A 142 6.11 4.77 14.96
N PHE A 143 5.10 3.90 15.04
CA PHE A 143 3.77 4.23 15.53
C PHE A 143 3.42 3.36 16.75
N ARG A 144 3.98 3.72 17.92
CA ARG A 144 3.88 2.96 19.20
C ARG A 144 2.48 2.72 19.74
N GLU A 145 1.44 3.30 19.16
CA GLU A 145 0.05 3.05 19.52
C GLU A 145 -0.57 1.84 18.80
N PHE A 146 0.11 1.31 17.77
CA PHE A 146 -0.17 0.00 17.22
C PHE A 146 0.53 -1.08 18.06
N ILE A 147 -0.23 -2.08 18.46
CA ILE A 147 0.20 -3.07 19.47
C ILE A 147 0.39 -4.47 18.89
N PHE A 148 -0.24 -4.74 17.75
CA PHE A 148 -0.22 -6.00 17.06
C PHE A 148 -0.36 -5.75 15.57
N SER A 149 0.24 -6.62 14.77
CA SER A 149 -0.04 -6.69 13.34
C SER A 149 -0.03 -8.11 12.85
N TYR A 150 -0.83 -8.39 11.82
CA TYR A 150 -0.90 -9.69 11.17
C TYR A 150 -0.79 -9.51 9.66
N GLY A 151 0.08 -10.28 9.02
CA GLY A 151 0.31 -10.21 7.57
C GLY A 151 0.25 -11.57 6.89
N VAL A 152 -0.32 -11.55 5.69
CA VAL A 152 -0.40 -12.69 4.77
C VAL A 152 -0.32 -12.20 3.33
N SER A 153 0.41 -12.91 2.47
CA SER A 153 0.60 -12.53 1.06
C SER A 153 1.11 -11.08 0.95
N ASP A 154 0.31 -10.22 0.34
CA ASP A 154 0.53 -8.81 0.07
C ASP A 154 -0.34 -7.89 0.94
N GLU A 155 -1.01 -8.44 1.97
CA GLU A 155 -1.78 -7.67 2.96
C GLU A 155 -1.16 -7.68 4.36
N TYR A 156 -1.41 -6.59 5.10
CA TYR A 156 -1.08 -6.46 6.52
C TYR A 156 -2.18 -5.70 7.26
N SER A 157 -2.53 -6.17 8.45
CA SER A 157 -3.49 -5.55 9.36
C SER A 157 -2.78 -5.04 10.60
N PHE A 158 -2.90 -3.75 10.89
CA PHE A 158 -2.31 -3.10 12.07
C PHE A 158 -3.40 -2.74 13.08
N ILE A 159 -3.20 -3.16 14.34
CA ILE A 159 -4.20 -3.03 15.39
C ILE A 159 -3.84 -1.84 16.29
N LEU A 160 -4.64 -0.79 16.20
CA LEU A 160 -4.57 0.41 17.02
C LEU A 160 -5.31 0.18 18.34
N LYS A 161 -4.65 0.47 19.46
CA LYS A 161 -5.24 0.31 20.79
C LYS A 161 -6.50 1.15 21.01
N ARG A 162 -7.46 0.64 21.78
CA ARG A 162 -8.74 1.31 22.09
C ARG A 162 -8.59 2.67 22.77
N SER A 163 -7.52 2.86 23.52
CA SER A 163 -7.22 4.11 24.24
C SER A 163 -6.39 5.11 23.42
N SER A 164 -6.19 4.84 22.11
CA SER A 164 -5.27 5.62 21.30
C SER A 164 -5.71 7.07 21.12
N HIS A 165 -4.74 7.99 21.21
CA HIS A 165 -4.96 9.39 20.89
C HIS A 165 -5.24 9.60 19.40
N LEU A 166 -4.74 8.72 18.53
CA LEU A 166 -4.98 8.75 17.09
C LEU A 166 -6.46 8.61 16.74
N GLN A 167 -7.31 8.07 17.61
CA GLN A 167 -8.76 8.03 17.36
C GLN A 167 -9.39 9.43 17.23
N ARG A 168 -8.72 10.48 17.73
CA ARG A 168 -9.16 11.88 17.59
C ARG A 168 -8.82 12.47 16.23
N THR A 169 -7.97 11.79 15.45
CA THR A 169 -7.50 12.16 14.11
C THR A 169 -8.44 11.61 13.04
N HIS A 170 -8.38 12.15 11.83
CA HIS A 170 -9.17 11.65 10.71
C HIS A 170 -8.69 10.27 10.26
N ALA A 171 -9.65 9.40 9.97
CA ALA A 171 -9.39 8.06 9.45
C ALA A 171 -8.44 8.07 8.24
N SER A 172 -8.63 9.02 7.32
CA SER A 172 -7.78 9.22 6.14
C SER A 172 -6.33 9.50 6.47
N ASP A 173 -6.06 10.26 7.53
CA ASP A 173 -4.71 10.69 7.89
C ASP A 173 -3.93 9.52 8.49
N ILE A 174 -4.60 8.69 9.30
CA ILE A 174 -4.00 7.48 9.88
C ILE A 174 -3.70 6.47 8.78
N VAL A 175 -4.68 6.18 7.92
CA VAL A 175 -4.51 5.24 6.81
C VAL A 175 -3.40 5.71 5.86
N SER A 176 -3.42 6.97 5.43
CA SER A 176 -2.39 7.51 4.54
C SER A 176 -1.00 7.53 5.16
N SER A 177 -0.89 7.79 6.48
CA SER A 177 0.38 7.72 7.20
C SER A 177 0.94 6.30 7.24
N VAL A 178 0.12 5.30 7.57
CA VAL A 178 0.53 3.89 7.60
C VAL A 178 0.92 3.41 6.20
N VAL A 179 0.06 3.64 5.19
CA VAL A 179 0.31 3.22 3.80
C VAL A 179 1.56 3.86 3.23
N SER A 180 1.74 5.18 3.42
CA SER A 180 2.91 5.90 2.90
C SER A 180 4.21 5.45 3.58
N PHE A 181 4.19 5.28 4.91
CA PHE A 181 5.34 4.79 5.65
C PHE A 181 5.71 3.36 5.24
N PHE A 182 4.73 2.46 5.18
CA PHE A 182 4.94 1.07 4.77
C PHE A 182 5.49 0.98 3.34
N THR A 183 4.90 1.73 2.39
CA THR A 183 5.39 1.78 1.00
C THR A 183 6.82 2.32 0.92
N SER A 184 7.13 3.39 1.66
CA SER A 184 8.48 3.97 1.72
C SER A 184 9.49 2.96 2.27
N MET A 185 9.14 2.28 3.36
CA MET A 185 9.97 1.22 3.95
C MET A 185 10.22 0.09 2.96
N TYR A 186 9.17 -0.35 2.24
CA TYR A 186 9.28 -1.42 1.24
C TYR A 186 10.29 -1.06 0.15
N VAL A 187 10.22 0.17 -0.38
CA VAL A 187 11.17 0.66 -1.40
C VAL A 187 12.58 0.80 -0.83
N MET A 188 12.73 1.41 0.34
CA MET A 188 14.05 1.64 0.97
C MET A 188 14.76 0.35 1.33
N LYS A 189 14.01 -0.66 1.79
CA LYS A 189 14.54 -1.96 2.22
C LYS A 189 14.66 -2.95 1.05
N TRP A 190 14.09 -2.66 -0.12
CA TRP A 190 14.08 -3.56 -1.27
C TRP A 190 15.44 -4.21 -1.54
N LYS A 191 16.50 -3.41 -1.69
CA LYS A 191 17.85 -3.93 -1.99
C LYS A 191 18.47 -4.78 -0.89
N ALA A 192 18.02 -4.66 0.36
CA ALA A 192 18.47 -5.53 1.44
C ALA A 192 17.89 -6.95 1.32
N PHE A 193 16.70 -7.10 0.73
CA PHE A 193 16.03 -8.39 0.53
C PHE A 193 16.15 -8.93 -0.89
N PHE A 194 16.36 -8.05 -1.87
CA PHE A 194 16.52 -8.40 -3.29
C PHE A 194 17.78 -7.71 -3.86
N PRO A 195 18.99 -8.12 -3.47
CA PRO A 195 20.22 -7.44 -3.87
C PRO A 195 20.43 -7.46 -5.39
N LEU A 196 20.04 -8.56 -6.05
CA LEU A 196 20.24 -8.80 -7.48
C LEU A 196 19.05 -8.37 -8.35
N THR A 197 17.91 -8.01 -7.76
CA THR A 197 16.71 -7.60 -8.50
C THR A 197 16.54 -6.09 -8.35
N ASP A 198 16.50 -5.37 -9.46
CA ASP A 198 16.13 -3.95 -9.43
C ASP A 198 14.63 -3.78 -9.24
N LEU A 199 14.24 -2.70 -8.56
CA LEU A 199 12.84 -2.32 -8.44
C LEU A 199 12.40 -1.64 -9.73
N VAL A 200 11.76 -2.40 -10.63
CA VAL A 200 11.39 -1.97 -11.98
C VAL A 200 10.12 -1.13 -12.00
N CYS A 201 9.17 -1.44 -11.12
CA CYS A 201 7.97 -0.64 -10.91
C CYS A 201 7.76 -0.34 -9.42
N GLN A 202 7.09 0.77 -9.13
CA GLN A 202 6.85 1.18 -7.74
C GLN A 202 5.79 0.26 -7.10
N PRO A 203 6.03 -0.23 -5.88
CA PRO A 203 4.97 -0.86 -5.11
C PRO A 203 3.96 0.22 -4.73
N SER A 204 2.70 -0.17 -4.64
CA SER A 204 1.63 0.67 -4.15
C SER A 204 0.72 -0.17 -3.30
N PHE A 205 0.21 0.42 -2.22
CA PHE A 205 -0.72 -0.24 -1.32
C PHE A 205 -1.98 0.61 -1.19
N ASP A 206 -3.13 -0.04 -1.16
CA ASP A 206 -4.35 0.59 -0.67
C ASP A 206 -4.44 0.42 0.85
N GLY A 207 -5.34 1.16 1.48
CA GLY A 207 -5.56 1.03 2.91
C GLY A 207 -6.98 1.38 3.29
N ARG A 208 -7.49 0.68 4.31
CA ARG A 208 -8.79 0.95 4.92
C ARG A 208 -8.69 0.83 6.43
N VAL A 209 -9.58 1.52 7.14
CA VAL A 209 -9.71 1.39 8.59
C VAL A 209 -11.11 0.94 8.98
N VAL A 210 -11.18 -0.02 9.90
CA VAL A 210 -12.42 -0.55 10.48
C VAL A 210 -12.33 -0.47 12.00
N CYS A 211 -13.42 -0.09 12.66
CA CYS A 211 -13.49 0.00 14.11
C CYS A 211 -14.24 -1.23 14.67
N TYR A 212 -13.59 -2.01 15.55
CA TYR A 212 -14.21 -3.15 16.24
C TYR A 212 -14.46 -2.83 17.71
N PRO A 213 -15.70 -2.96 18.22
CA PRO A 213 -16.06 -2.44 19.53
C PRO A 213 -15.64 -3.34 20.71
N SER A 214 -15.34 -4.61 20.48
CA SER A 214 -14.89 -5.55 21.52
C SER A 214 -13.66 -6.34 21.09
N THR A 215 -12.94 -6.86 22.07
CA THR A 215 -11.80 -7.76 21.85
C THR A 215 -12.23 -9.05 21.15
N ASP A 216 -13.41 -9.58 21.46
CA ASP A 216 -13.92 -10.80 20.81
C ASP A 216 -14.13 -10.60 19.31
N ILE A 217 -14.76 -9.49 18.89
CA ILE A 217 -14.99 -9.20 17.48
C ILE A 217 -13.66 -8.91 16.76
N LEU A 218 -12.70 -8.27 17.44
CA LEU A 218 -11.35 -8.12 16.90
C LEU A 218 -10.67 -9.48 16.67
N ARG A 219 -10.81 -10.41 17.62
CA ARG A 219 -10.28 -11.78 17.48
C ARG A 219 -10.97 -12.53 16.35
N ASP A 220 -12.28 -12.40 16.19
CA ASP A 220 -13.01 -12.97 15.05
C ASP A 220 -12.46 -12.46 13.71
N TYR A 221 -12.17 -11.15 13.62
CA TYR A 221 -11.52 -10.57 12.45
C TYR A 221 -10.14 -11.18 12.18
N LEU A 222 -9.28 -11.28 13.19
CA LEU A 222 -7.94 -11.85 13.05
C LEU A 222 -7.99 -13.33 12.67
N SER A 223 -8.88 -14.09 13.30
CA SER A 223 -9.16 -15.49 12.95
C SER A 223 -9.61 -15.63 11.51
N TRP A 224 -10.52 -14.75 11.05
CA TRP A 224 -10.95 -14.73 9.65
C TRP A 224 -9.78 -14.48 8.70
N ARG A 225 -8.85 -13.58 9.01
CA ARG A 225 -7.64 -13.36 8.19
C ARG A 225 -6.72 -14.59 8.17
N GLN A 226 -6.53 -15.27 9.29
CA GLN A 226 -5.68 -16.47 9.34
C GLN A 226 -6.32 -17.69 8.66
N VAL A 227 -7.64 -17.85 8.73
CA VAL A 227 -8.35 -18.88 7.96
C VAL A 227 -8.23 -18.61 6.46
N ASP A 228 -8.37 -17.36 6.03
CA ASP A 228 -8.20 -16.94 4.63
C ASP A 228 -6.77 -17.23 4.14
N CYS A 229 -5.76 -16.98 4.98
CA CYS A 229 -4.36 -17.39 4.74
C CYS A 229 -4.24 -18.88 4.43
N HIS A 230 -4.80 -19.73 5.29
CA HIS A 230 -4.73 -21.18 5.12
C HIS A 230 -5.39 -21.65 3.81
N ILE A 231 -6.59 -21.14 3.51
CA ILE A 231 -7.34 -21.50 2.31
C ILE A 231 -6.59 -21.07 1.05
N ASN A 232 -6.12 -19.83 1.01
CA ASN A 232 -5.44 -19.28 -0.15
C ASN A 232 -4.08 -19.93 -0.38
N ASN A 233 -3.30 -20.18 0.67
CA ASN A 233 -2.00 -20.85 0.54
C ASN A 233 -2.15 -22.29 0.05
N GLN A 234 -3.13 -23.04 0.55
CA GLN A 234 -3.39 -24.41 0.09
C GLN A 234 -3.79 -24.42 -1.38
N TYR A 235 -4.74 -23.57 -1.77
CA TYR A 235 -5.15 -23.44 -3.17
C TYR A 235 -3.98 -23.04 -4.08
N ASN A 236 -3.22 -22.02 -3.72
CA ASN A 236 -2.09 -21.52 -4.51
C ASN A 236 -0.98 -22.57 -4.63
N THR A 237 -0.73 -23.35 -3.58
CA THR A 237 0.26 -24.44 -3.63
C THR A 237 -0.16 -25.48 -4.65
N CYS A 238 -1.39 -25.99 -4.60
CA CYS A 238 -1.89 -26.92 -5.61
C CYS A 238 -1.83 -26.31 -7.02
N PHE A 239 -2.29 -25.06 -7.16
CA PHE A 239 -2.37 -24.37 -8.44
C PHE A 239 -1.00 -24.26 -9.11
N TRP A 240 0.01 -23.78 -8.36
CA TRP A 240 1.34 -23.60 -8.90
C TRP A 240 2.10 -24.92 -9.11
N MET A 241 1.83 -25.96 -8.30
CA MET A 241 2.39 -27.28 -8.57
C MET A 241 1.83 -27.89 -9.86
N LEU A 242 0.52 -27.74 -10.12
CA LEU A 242 -0.09 -28.13 -11.39
C LEU A 242 0.49 -27.35 -12.58
N VAL A 243 0.69 -26.04 -12.44
CA VAL A 243 1.32 -25.23 -13.50
C VAL A 243 2.77 -25.65 -13.74
N LYS A 244 3.55 -25.88 -12.67
CA LYS A 244 4.94 -26.37 -12.77
C LYS A 244 5.02 -27.78 -13.37
N SER A 245 3.96 -28.59 -13.25
CA SER A 245 3.86 -29.90 -13.90
C SER A 245 3.52 -29.84 -15.40
N GLY A 246 3.50 -28.64 -16.00
CA GLY A 246 3.25 -28.43 -17.42
C GLY A 246 1.79 -28.13 -17.78
N LYS A 247 0.89 -27.99 -16.80
CA LYS A 247 -0.50 -27.59 -17.08
C LYS A 247 -0.59 -26.08 -17.34
N SER A 248 -1.51 -25.68 -18.21
CA SER A 248 -1.86 -24.27 -18.34
C SER A 248 -2.58 -23.75 -17.09
N ARG A 249 -2.56 -22.43 -16.89
CA ARG A 249 -3.29 -21.78 -15.79
C ARG A 249 -4.80 -22.10 -15.82
N SER A 250 -5.39 -22.20 -17.00
CA SER A 250 -6.81 -22.54 -17.17
C SER A 250 -7.10 -23.99 -16.75
N GLU A 251 -6.26 -24.94 -17.17
CA GLU A 251 -6.40 -26.34 -16.76
C GLU A 251 -6.22 -26.52 -15.25
N ALA A 252 -5.22 -25.85 -14.65
CA ALA A 252 -5.01 -25.90 -13.21
C ALA A 252 -6.22 -25.34 -12.44
N GLN A 253 -6.81 -24.23 -12.89
CA GLN A 253 -8.06 -23.69 -12.32
C GLN A 253 -9.20 -24.68 -12.44
N GLN A 254 -9.37 -25.32 -13.60
CA GLN A 254 -10.45 -26.26 -13.84
C GLN A 254 -10.32 -27.53 -12.99
N ILE A 255 -9.10 -28.03 -12.75
CA ILE A 255 -8.85 -29.18 -11.86
C ILE A 255 -9.19 -28.84 -10.42
N LEU A 256 -8.86 -27.63 -9.96
CA LEU A 256 -9.10 -27.22 -8.58
C LEU A 256 -10.53 -26.74 -8.33
N LYS A 257 -11.31 -26.52 -9.39
CA LYS A 257 -12.68 -26.01 -9.28
C LYS A 257 -13.57 -27.02 -8.55
N GLY A 258 -14.20 -26.56 -7.45
CA GLY A 258 -15.10 -27.37 -6.64
C GLY A 258 -14.40 -28.31 -5.65
N THR A 259 -13.07 -28.35 -5.63
CA THR A 259 -12.32 -29.23 -4.72
C THR A 259 -12.42 -28.76 -3.28
N GLN A 260 -12.50 -29.71 -2.35
CA GLN A 260 -12.45 -29.51 -0.91
C GLN A 260 -11.01 -29.43 -0.39
N SER A 261 -10.83 -29.12 0.91
CA SER A 261 -9.49 -29.05 1.53
C SER A 261 -8.78 -30.40 1.48
N GLN A 262 -9.47 -31.49 1.82
CA GLN A 262 -8.91 -32.84 1.82
C GLN A 262 -8.42 -33.29 0.44
N GLU A 263 -9.22 -33.05 -0.60
CA GLU A 263 -8.87 -33.39 -1.99
C GLU A 263 -7.62 -32.62 -2.47
N LYS A 264 -7.44 -31.37 -2.01
CA LYS A 264 -6.22 -30.58 -2.31
C LYS A 264 -4.99 -31.17 -1.62
N MET A 265 -5.11 -31.61 -0.36
CA MET A 265 -4.02 -32.27 0.35
C MET A 265 -3.63 -33.60 -0.31
N GLU A 266 -4.62 -34.40 -0.70
CA GLU A 266 -4.39 -35.66 -1.42
C GLU A 266 -3.75 -35.42 -2.78
N LEU A 267 -4.18 -34.39 -3.51
CA LEU A 267 -3.56 -33.98 -4.78
C LEU A 267 -2.08 -33.61 -4.58
N LEU A 268 -1.74 -32.87 -3.53
CA LEU A 268 -0.36 -32.51 -3.21
C LEU A 268 0.48 -33.73 -2.84
N ALA A 269 -0.04 -34.60 -1.98
CA ALA A 269 0.67 -35.79 -1.53
C ALA A 269 0.88 -36.80 -2.68
N ASN A 270 -0.19 -37.14 -3.41
CA ASN A 270 -0.16 -38.21 -4.40
C ASN A 270 0.57 -37.81 -5.69
N ASN A 271 0.37 -36.57 -6.16
CA ASN A 271 0.90 -36.15 -7.46
C ASN A 271 2.27 -35.48 -7.36
N PHE A 272 2.59 -34.91 -6.18
CA PHE A 272 3.79 -34.09 -6.00
C PHE A 272 4.65 -34.52 -4.81
N GLY A 273 4.22 -35.50 -4.01
CA GLY A 273 4.95 -35.93 -2.81
C GLY A 273 5.04 -34.84 -1.73
N ILE A 274 4.12 -33.86 -1.73
CA ILE A 274 4.13 -32.73 -0.80
C ILE A 274 3.11 -32.99 0.31
N ASP A 275 3.59 -33.15 1.54
CA ASP A 275 2.74 -33.02 2.73
C ASP A 275 2.53 -31.54 3.04
N TYR A 276 1.29 -31.06 2.83
CA TYR A 276 0.93 -29.68 3.10
C TYR A 276 1.18 -29.29 4.56
N ASN A 277 0.97 -30.20 5.51
CA ASN A 277 1.15 -29.91 6.93
C ASN A 277 2.63 -29.79 7.33
N ALA A 278 3.53 -30.36 6.54
CA ALA A 278 4.97 -30.22 6.71
C ALA A 278 5.53 -28.92 6.09
N ILE A 279 4.72 -28.14 5.36
CA ILE A 279 5.14 -26.83 4.84
C ILE A 279 5.37 -25.87 6.00
N GLY A 280 6.42 -25.06 5.90
CA GLY A 280 6.84 -24.11 6.94
C GLY A 280 5.69 -23.23 7.45
N GLU A 281 5.64 -23.06 8.77
CA GLU A 281 4.53 -22.38 9.48
C GLU A 281 4.28 -20.97 8.97
N LYS A 282 5.33 -20.22 8.64
CA LYS A 282 5.24 -18.89 8.03
C LYS A 282 4.29 -18.84 6.83
N LEU A 283 4.32 -19.87 5.98
CA LEU A 283 3.51 -19.93 4.77
C LEU A 283 2.07 -20.36 5.06
N ARG A 284 1.85 -21.13 6.12
CA ARG A 284 0.52 -21.65 6.50
C ARG A 284 -0.26 -20.70 7.41
N LEU A 285 0.44 -20.05 8.33
CA LEU A 285 -0.14 -19.28 9.43
C LEU A 285 0.01 -17.77 9.24
N GLY A 286 0.84 -17.31 8.31
CA GLY A 286 1.16 -15.90 8.13
C GLY A 286 2.17 -15.40 9.17
N SER A 287 2.21 -14.09 9.39
CA SER A 287 3.17 -13.45 10.29
C SER A 287 2.49 -12.52 11.28
N SER A 288 2.67 -12.78 12.57
CA SER A 288 2.20 -11.95 13.67
C SER A 288 3.37 -11.14 14.21
N ALA A 289 3.29 -9.80 14.19
CA ALA A 289 4.30 -8.93 14.79
C ALA A 289 3.72 -8.14 15.95
N PHE A 290 4.40 -8.14 17.08
CA PHE A 290 3.94 -7.50 18.32
C PHE A 290 5.11 -7.21 19.27
N TRP A 291 4.85 -6.35 20.26
CA TRP A 291 5.81 -6.04 21.31
C TRP A 291 5.92 -7.19 22.31
N GLU A 292 7.13 -7.64 22.60
CA GLU A 292 7.44 -8.61 23.65
C GLU A 292 8.26 -7.91 24.73
N GLU A 293 7.83 -8.04 25.99
CA GLU A 293 8.59 -7.54 27.13
C GLU A 293 9.57 -8.61 27.59
N GLU A 294 10.87 -8.30 27.53
CA GLU A 294 11.93 -9.20 28.00
C GLU A 294 12.85 -8.42 28.94
N THR A 295 12.85 -8.79 30.23
CA THR A 295 13.79 -8.28 31.26
C THR A 295 14.00 -6.75 31.26
N GLY A 296 12.92 -5.97 31.11
CA GLY A 296 12.96 -4.50 31.16
C GLY A 296 13.24 -3.80 29.82
N CYS A 297 13.33 -4.54 28.71
CA CYS A 297 13.37 -3.98 27.36
C CYS A 297 12.21 -4.51 26.51
N SER A 298 11.43 -3.62 25.90
CA SER A 298 10.40 -4.01 24.94
C SER A 298 11.01 -4.11 23.54
N LYS A 299 10.88 -5.27 22.89
CA LYS A 299 11.32 -5.49 21.50
C LYS A 299 10.13 -5.91 20.64
N ILE A 300 10.15 -5.61 19.34
CA ILE A 300 9.16 -6.17 18.42
C ILE A 300 9.66 -7.53 17.96
N VAL A 301 8.82 -8.55 18.08
CA VAL A 301 9.07 -9.89 17.55
C VAL A 301 8.12 -10.20 16.42
N VAL A 302 8.56 -11.08 15.51
CA VAL A 302 7.72 -11.65 14.46
C VAL A 302 7.62 -13.15 14.72
N GLN A 303 6.39 -13.65 14.88
CA GLN A 303 6.10 -15.05 15.13
C GLN A 303 5.14 -15.60 14.07
N HIS A 304 5.21 -16.91 13.84
CA HIS A 304 4.37 -17.65 12.89
C HIS A 304 3.48 -18.63 13.66
N CYS A 305 2.50 -18.10 14.38
CA CYS A 305 1.71 -18.82 15.35
C CYS A 305 0.23 -18.89 14.97
N ASN A 306 -0.49 -19.89 15.50
CA ASN A 306 -1.93 -19.95 15.43
C ASN A 306 -2.51 -18.88 16.38
N ILE A 307 -3.23 -17.90 15.81
CA ILE A 307 -3.90 -16.81 16.54
C ILE A 307 -5.42 -17.00 16.59
N ILE A 308 -5.93 -18.10 16.02
CA ILE A 308 -7.35 -18.49 16.11
C ILE A 308 -7.62 -19.03 17.51
N ASP A 309 -6.76 -19.94 17.99
CA ASP A 309 -6.94 -20.59 19.27
C ASP A 309 -6.62 -19.66 20.47
N GLY A 310 -7.20 -19.98 21.64
CA GLY A 310 -7.00 -19.21 22.87
C GLY A 310 -5.54 -19.16 23.35
N GLY A 311 -4.77 -20.21 23.09
CA GLY A 311 -3.42 -20.39 23.67
C GLY A 311 -2.45 -19.25 23.36
N PHE A 312 -2.49 -18.68 22.15
CA PHE A 312 -1.67 -17.51 21.81
C PHE A 312 -2.03 -16.29 22.65
N TRP A 313 -3.33 -15.98 22.75
CA TRP A 313 -3.81 -14.83 23.51
C TRP A 313 -3.64 -14.99 25.02
N GLU A 314 -3.70 -16.22 25.52
CA GLU A 314 -3.43 -16.56 26.92
C GLU A 314 -1.94 -16.45 27.27
N ALA A 315 -1.05 -16.80 26.33
CA ALA A 315 0.39 -16.63 26.50
C ALA A 315 0.82 -15.14 26.40
N HIS A 316 0.05 -14.32 25.69
CA HIS A 316 0.34 -12.91 25.46
C HIS A 316 -0.83 -11.99 25.87
N PRO A 317 -1.26 -12.01 27.15
CA PRO A 317 -2.48 -11.32 27.60
C PRO A 317 -2.38 -9.79 27.49
N TYR A 318 -1.16 -9.25 27.47
CA TYR A 318 -0.89 -7.82 27.38
C TYR A 318 -1.19 -7.24 25.98
N ILE A 319 -1.27 -8.06 24.92
CA ILE A 319 -1.46 -7.56 23.55
C ILE A 319 -2.84 -6.92 23.39
N LEU A 320 -3.89 -7.54 23.93
CA LEU A 320 -5.28 -7.07 23.78
C LEU A 320 -5.93 -6.60 25.09
N ALA A 321 -5.09 -6.28 26.09
CA ALA A 321 -5.53 -5.77 27.40
C ALA A 321 -6.29 -4.43 27.29
#